data_AF-A0A5D4JFD7-F1
#
_entry.id   AF-A0A5D4JFD7-F1
#
_cell.length_a   1.000
_cell.length_b   1.000
_cell.length_c   1.000
_cell.angle_alpha   90.00
_cell.angle_beta   90.00
_cell.angle_gamma   90.00
#
_symmetry.space_group_name_H-M   'P 1'
#
loop_
_entity.id
_entity.type
_entity.pdbx_description
1 polymer ?
#
loop_
_entity_poly.entity_id
_entity_poly.type
_entity_poly.pdbx_seq_one_letter_code
_entity_poly.pdbx_strand_id
1 'polypeptide(L)'
;AGGALEDAVAGRLRVLGSELAALRWREAALRLVQECPPAERPDRLRLVGAVAAPPSTASLARFWRAWLPPRMPARSVTAFLEAAVPPPPDDPRPAQVLAFARLHAFVTRPCGGGMGAGSCQPRAHGVAGARASAVLYAGLAEAYGLAGAELRRGAEPSPGEALDGFVDAYASTYGARDTPRFRHVLAGRLAGDPRIDRYWELTAEVISAPGGPPEPTPGSAHDWLLAALAAQVEVVAGRGGGRRGPVGEAPVSVAPA
;
A
#
# COMPACT_ATOMS: atom_id res chain seq x y z
N ALA A 1 2.93 18.28 -43.24
CA ALA A 1 4.38 18.52 -43.06
C ALA A 1 4.75 19.08 -41.67
N GLY A 2 3.80 19.43 -40.79
CA GLY A 2 4.10 19.91 -39.42
C GLY A 2 4.64 18.83 -38.48
N GLY A 3 4.12 17.60 -38.54
CA GLY A 3 4.35 16.57 -37.51
C GLY A 3 5.81 16.29 -37.16
N ALA A 4 6.71 16.29 -38.14
CA ALA A 4 8.13 16.00 -37.88
C ALA A 4 8.83 17.09 -37.05
N LEU A 5 8.47 18.36 -37.24
CA LEU A 5 9.01 19.47 -36.44
C LEU A 5 8.39 19.47 -35.05
N GLU A 6 7.07 19.28 -34.95
CA GLU A 6 6.38 19.18 -33.65
C GLU A 6 6.93 18.02 -32.82
N ASP A 7 7.16 16.86 -33.43
CA ASP A 7 7.77 15.69 -32.78
C ASP A 7 9.21 15.95 -32.35
N ALA A 8 10.01 16.64 -33.17
CA ALA A 8 11.38 17.01 -32.85
C ALA A 8 11.44 17.99 -31.66
N VAL A 9 10.57 19.01 -31.65
CA VAL A 9 10.46 19.98 -30.55
C VAL A 9 10.00 19.27 -29.28
N ALA A 10 8.96 18.43 -29.35
CA ALA A 10 8.49 17.65 -28.21
C ALA A 10 9.60 16.72 -27.67
N GLY A 11 10.39 16.11 -28.56
CA GLY A 11 11.57 15.34 -28.20
C GLY A 11 12.60 16.16 -27.43
N ARG A 12 12.93 17.36 -27.91
CA ARG A 12 13.90 18.24 -27.24
C ARG A 12 13.41 18.72 -25.88
N LEU A 13 12.13 19.05 -25.77
CA LEU A 13 11.51 19.45 -24.50
C LEU A 13 11.52 18.31 -23.48
N ARG A 14 11.31 17.05 -23.88
CA ARG A 14 11.45 15.89 -22.97
C ARG A 14 12.87 15.73 -22.44
N VAL A 15 13.88 15.89 -23.30
CA VAL A 15 15.30 15.82 -22.87
C VAL A 15 15.64 16.95 -21.90
N LEU A 16 15.23 18.18 -22.20
CA LEU A 16 15.47 19.30 -21.30
C LEU A 16 14.74 19.13 -19.97
N GLY A 17 13.50 18.61 -19.99
CA GLY A 17 12.73 18.31 -18.80
C GLY A 17 13.44 17.32 -17.87
N SER A 18 14.06 16.27 -18.43
CA SER A 18 14.80 15.28 -17.61
C SER A 18 16.08 15.86 -17.02
N GLU A 19 16.80 16.72 -17.75
CA GLU A 19 17.96 17.45 -17.25
C GLU A 19 17.59 18.39 -16.10
N LEU A 20 16.48 19.14 -16.25
CA LEU A 20 15.97 20.03 -15.20
C LEU A 20 15.53 19.25 -13.96
N ALA A 21 14.83 18.13 -14.11
CA ALA A 21 14.46 17.27 -12.99
C ALA A 21 15.71 16.76 -12.26
N ALA A 22 16.75 16.33 -12.99
CA ALA A 22 18.02 15.89 -12.40
C ALA A 22 18.72 17.00 -11.59
N LEU A 23 18.67 18.24 -12.08
CA LEU A 23 19.23 19.41 -11.38
C LEU A 23 18.44 19.73 -10.11
N ARG A 24 17.10 19.77 -10.18
CA ARG A 24 16.22 20.02 -9.03
C ARG A 24 16.40 18.96 -7.94
N TRP A 25 16.53 17.70 -8.31
CA TRP A 25 16.86 16.61 -7.38
C TRP A 25 18.19 16.84 -6.65
N ARG A 26 19.24 17.24 -7.38
CA ARG A 26 20.55 17.55 -6.78
C ARG A 26 20.47 18.76 -5.86
N GLU A 27 19.79 19.81 -6.28
CA GLU A 27 19.58 21.01 -5.46
C GLU A 27 18.86 20.67 -4.16
N ALA A 28 17.74 19.96 -4.22
CA ALA A 28 16.98 19.57 -3.04
C ALA A 28 17.76 18.63 -2.11
N ALA A 29 18.60 17.74 -2.65
CA ALA A 29 19.51 16.90 -1.86
C ALA A 29 20.59 17.73 -1.14
N LEU A 30 21.15 18.75 -1.79
CA LEU A 30 22.12 19.65 -1.17
C LEU A 30 21.48 20.52 -0.08
N ARG A 31 20.28 21.07 -0.35
CA ARG A 31 19.49 21.80 0.64
C ARG A 31 19.19 20.93 1.87
N LEU A 32 18.78 19.67 1.68
CA LEU A 32 18.56 18.72 2.78
C LEU A 32 19.79 18.59 3.70
N VAL A 33 20.99 18.49 3.13
CA VAL A 33 22.23 18.37 3.91
C VAL A 33 22.61 19.70 4.57
N GLN A 34 22.38 20.82 3.88
CA GLN A 34 22.65 22.16 4.40
C GLN A 34 21.77 22.50 5.62
N GLU A 35 20.47 22.23 5.51
CA GLU A 35 19.43 22.59 6.47
C GLU A 35 19.39 21.68 7.71
N CYS A 36 19.94 20.45 7.62
CA CYS A 36 19.92 19.51 8.74
C CYS A 36 20.95 19.85 9.84
N PRO A 37 20.69 19.43 11.10
CA PRO A 37 21.65 19.59 12.19
C PRO A 37 23.01 18.95 11.85
N PRO A 38 24.15 19.54 12.26
CA PRO A 38 25.48 19.03 11.91
C PRO A 38 25.70 17.55 12.24
N ALA A 39 25.10 17.06 13.33
CA ALA A 39 25.18 15.66 13.75
C ALA A 39 24.50 14.69 12.78
N GLU A 40 23.49 15.12 12.02
CA GLU A 40 22.75 14.28 11.08
C GLU A 40 23.36 14.28 9.66
N ARG A 41 24.22 15.25 9.33
CA ARG A 41 24.77 15.43 7.98
C ARG A 41 25.43 14.18 7.39
N PRO A 42 26.27 13.42 8.13
CA PRO A 42 26.87 12.21 7.60
C PRO A 42 25.80 11.18 7.17
N ASP A 43 24.74 11.03 7.96
CA ASP A 43 23.66 10.09 7.68
C ASP A 43 22.81 10.53 6.49
N ARG A 44 22.51 11.83 6.39
CA ARG A 44 21.82 12.40 5.22
C ARG A 44 22.62 12.19 3.94
N LEU A 45 23.92 12.49 3.98
CA LEU A 45 24.83 12.28 2.84
C LEU A 45 24.88 10.82 2.40
N ARG A 46 24.98 9.88 3.36
CA ARG A 46 24.95 8.44 3.06
C ARG A 46 23.65 8.02 2.38
N LEU A 47 22.51 8.52 2.86
CA LEU A 47 21.20 8.19 2.28
C LEU A 47 21.03 8.77 0.86
N VAL A 48 21.28 10.07 0.67
CA VAL A 48 21.08 10.69 -0.64
C VAL A 48 22.12 10.27 -1.66
N GLY A 49 23.36 10.02 -1.22
CA GLY A 49 24.44 9.54 -2.08
C GLY A 49 24.23 8.11 -2.60
N ALA A 50 23.35 7.33 -1.97
CA ALA A 50 22.98 5.99 -2.43
C ALA A 50 21.97 6.00 -3.60
N VAL A 51 21.38 7.15 -3.92
CA VAL A 51 20.35 7.28 -4.95
C VAL A 51 20.88 8.12 -6.10
N ALA A 52 20.61 7.69 -7.34
CA ALA A 52 20.91 8.49 -8.52
C ALA A 52 20.11 9.81 -8.54
N ALA A 53 20.57 10.80 -9.30
CA ALA A 53 19.84 12.04 -9.55
C ALA A 53 19.71 12.26 -11.08
N PRO A 54 18.51 12.09 -11.67
CA PRO A 54 17.24 11.80 -11.00
C PRO A 54 17.18 10.35 -10.50
N PRO A 55 16.38 10.07 -9.47
CA PRO A 55 16.29 8.74 -8.89
C PRO A 55 15.63 7.74 -9.85
N SER A 56 16.14 6.51 -9.84
CA SER A 56 15.50 5.38 -10.51
C SER A 56 14.55 4.64 -9.56
N THR A 57 13.37 4.28 -10.06
CA THR A 57 12.39 3.45 -9.33
C THR A 57 12.63 1.94 -9.48
N ALA A 58 13.69 1.54 -10.21
CA ALA A 58 13.96 0.13 -10.53
C ALA A 58 14.13 -0.76 -9.29
N SER A 59 14.73 -0.22 -8.22
CA SER A 59 14.89 -0.93 -6.94
C SER A 59 13.55 -1.26 -6.28
N LEU A 60 12.61 -0.30 -6.26
CA LEU A 60 11.26 -0.48 -5.74
C LEU A 60 10.46 -1.47 -6.58
N ALA A 61 10.54 -1.35 -7.91
CA ALA A 61 9.87 -2.27 -8.81
C ALA A 61 10.38 -3.71 -8.65
N ARG A 62 11.70 -3.90 -8.45
CA ARG A 62 12.28 -5.22 -8.17
C ARG A 62 11.77 -5.80 -6.86
N PHE A 63 11.72 -4.99 -5.80
CA PHE A 63 11.16 -5.40 -4.52
C PHE A 63 9.73 -5.90 -4.65
N TRP A 64 8.86 -5.12 -5.27
CA TRP A 64 7.45 -5.50 -5.46
C TRP A 64 7.26 -6.70 -6.39
N ARG A 65 8.05 -6.84 -7.46
CA ARG A 65 8.00 -8.06 -8.29
C ARG A 65 8.37 -9.32 -7.49
N ALA A 66 9.30 -9.19 -6.54
CA ALA A 66 9.63 -10.31 -5.66
C ALA A 66 8.48 -10.65 -4.70
N TRP A 67 7.57 -9.71 -4.41
CA TRP A 67 6.37 -9.94 -3.57
C TRP A 67 5.22 -10.62 -4.31
N LEU A 68 5.12 -10.44 -5.63
CA LEU A 68 4.01 -10.96 -6.42
C LEU A 68 4.11 -12.47 -6.67
N PRO A 69 2.97 -13.18 -6.78
CA PRO A 69 2.94 -14.58 -7.17
C PRO A 69 3.62 -14.82 -8.54
N PRO A 70 4.37 -15.92 -8.70
CA PRO A 70 4.96 -16.26 -9.99
C PRO A 70 3.87 -16.47 -11.05
N ARG A 71 4.17 -16.12 -12.31
CA ARG A 71 3.28 -16.30 -13.48
C ARG A 71 1.98 -15.46 -13.43
N MET A 72 1.93 -14.41 -12.62
CA MET A 72 0.88 -13.41 -12.70
C MET A 72 0.87 -12.75 -14.10
N PRO A 73 -0.31 -12.47 -14.70
CA PRO A 73 -0.38 -11.84 -16.02
C PRO A 73 0.38 -10.50 -16.06
N ALA A 74 1.14 -10.25 -17.14
CA ALA A 74 1.99 -9.07 -17.25
C ALA A 74 1.24 -7.75 -17.03
N ARG A 75 0.03 -7.62 -17.61
CA ARG A 75 -0.83 -6.44 -17.40
C ARG A 75 -1.16 -6.19 -15.93
N SER A 76 -1.40 -7.25 -15.17
CA SER A 76 -1.75 -7.16 -13.75
C SER A 76 -0.53 -6.80 -12.90
N VAL A 77 0.65 -7.33 -13.28
CA VAL A 77 1.92 -6.91 -12.66
C VAL A 77 2.20 -5.43 -12.93
N THR A 78 1.99 -4.95 -14.16
CA THR A 78 2.16 -3.54 -14.50
C THR A 78 1.24 -2.66 -13.67
N ALA A 79 -0.07 -2.94 -13.65
CA ALA A 79 -1.04 -2.17 -12.87
C ALA A 79 -0.70 -2.17 -11.36
N PHE A 80 -0.27 -3.31 -10.81
CA PHE A 80 0.18 -3.37 -9.42
C PHE A 80 1.40 -2.48 -9.18
N LEU A 81 2.39 -2.51 -10.06
CA LEU A 81 3.60 -1.70 -9.93
C LEU A 81 3.30 -0.20 -10.09
N GLU A 82 2.39 0.19 -10.98
CA GLU A 82 1.93 1.58 -11.13
C GLU A 82 1.29 2.10 -9.85
N ALA A 83 0.50 1.28 -9.16
CA ALA A 83 -0.10 1.65 -7.88
C ALA A 83 0.89 1.62 -6.70
N ALA A 84 1.86 0.71 -6.72
CA ALA A 84 2.74 0.46 -5.59
C ALA A 84 4.07 1.21 -5.64
N VAL A 85 4.54 1.64 -6.82
CA VAL A 85 5.84 2.31 -7.00
C VAL A 85 5.60 3.81 -7.23
N PRO A 86 5.86 4.67 -6.23
CA PRO A 86 5.65 6.10 -6.41
C PRO A 86 6.63 6.67 -7.44
N PRO A 87 6.16 7.51 -8.39
CA PRO A 87 7.05 8.27 -9.24
C PRO A 87 7.78 9.32 -8.38
N PRO A 88 9.08 9.55 -8.63
CA PRO A 88 9.78 10.67 -8.00
C PRO A 88 9.22 12.01 -8.51
N PRO A 89 8.97 13.00 -7.63
CA PRO A 89 8.53 14.32 -8.07
C PRO A 89 9.52 15.01 -9.02
N ASP A 90 9.03 15.74 -10.01
CA ASP A 90 9.88 16.51 -10.95
C ASP A 90 10.55 17.73 -10.28
N ASP A 91 9.94 18.25 -9.22
CA ASP A 91 10.45 19.35 -8.40
C ASP A 91 10.37 18.96 -6.91
N PRO A 92 11.31 18.13 -6.42
CA PRO A 92 11.23 17.57 -5.09
C PRO A 92 11.63 18.57 -4.02
N ARG A 93 10.96 18.51 -2.87
CA ARG A 93 11.42 19.17 -1.64
C ARG A 93 12.49 18.34 -0.91
N PRO A 94 13.32 18.95 -0.04
CA PRO A 94 14.29 18.22 0.78
C PRO A 94 13.69 17.01 1.54
N ALA A 95 12.48 17.17 2.10
CA ALA A 95 11.77 16.09 2.79
C ALA A 95 11.39 14.92 1.86
N GLN A 96 10.95 15.21 0.62
CA GLN A 96 10.63 14.20 -0.39
C GLN A 96 11.89 13.47 -0.88
N VAL A 97 13.01 14.18 -1.07
CA VAL A 97 14.30 13.54 -1.38
C VAL A 97 14.70 12.58 -0.28
N LEU A 98 14.59 13.01 0.97
CA LEU A 98 14.89 12.17 2.12
C LEU A 98 13.96 10.95 2.23
N ALA A 99 12.66 11.13 2.02
CA ALA A 99 11.68 10.06 2.05
C ALA A 99 11.96 9.02 0.96
N PHE A 100 12.25 9.48 -0.26
CA PHE A 100 12.63 8.60 -1.36
C PHE A 100 13.93 7.84 -1.08
N ALA A 101 14.95 8.51 -0.52
CA ALA A 101 16.20 7.85 -0.15
C ALA A 101 16.01 6.80 0.96
N ARG A 102 15.15 7.07 1.93
CA ARG A 102 14.74 6.09 2.96
C ARG A 102 13.96 4.93 2.35
N LEU A 103 13.10 5.20 1.37
CA LEU A 103 12.35 4.18 0.64
C LEU A 103 13.28 3.26 -0.16
N HIS A 104 14.27 3.84 -0.85
CA HIS A 104 15.32 3.10 -1.53
C HIS A 104 16.13 2.23 -0.55
N ALA A 105 16.56 2.80 0.59
CA ALA A 105 17.27 2.05 1.61
C ALA A 105 16.41 0.93 2.22
N PHE A 106 15.10 1.15 2.38
CA PHE A 106 14.16 0.14 2.87
C PHE A 106 14.12 -1.08 1.94
N VAL A 107 13.97 -0.86 0.62
CA VAL A 107 13.81 -1.95 -0.36
C VAL A 107 15.12 -2.60 -0.81
N THR A 108 16.28 -1.99 -0.53
CA THR A 108 17.60 -2.53 -0.88
C THR A 108 18.31 -3.22 0.28
N ARG A 109 17.77 -3.14 1.50
CA ARG A 109 18.28 -3.93 2.63
C ARG A 109 18.24 -5.41 2.27
N PRO A 110 19.34 -6.16 2.48
CA PRO A 110 19.31 -7.60 2.41
C PRO A 110 18.22 -8.11 3.36
N CYS A 111 17.29 -8.93 2.87
CA CYS A 111 16.34 -9.61 3.74
C CYS A 111 17.16 -10.44 4.74
N GLY A 112 17.10 -10.07 6.02
CA GLY A 112 18.04 -10.53 7.04
C GLY A 112 18.15 -12.05 7.09
N GLY A 113 19.39 -12.55 7.10
CA GLY A 113 19.72 -13.97 7.25
C GLY A 113 19.44 -14.50 8.66
N GLY A 114 18.16 -14.62 9.01
CA GLY A 114 17.69 -15.48 10.10
C GLY A 114 17.36 -16.87 9.55
N MET A 115 17.71 -17.92 10.29
CA MET A 115 17.48 -19.33 9.93
C MET A 115 16.07 -19.57 9.38
N GLY A 116 15.99 -19.83 8.08
CA GLY A 116 14.74 -19.90 7.31
C GLY A 116 14.77 -18.93 6.15
N ALA A 117 15.71 -19.09 5.23
CA ALA A 117 15.80 -18.36 3.97
C ALA A 117 14.61 -18.71 3.05
N GLY A 118 13.42 -18.22 3.42
CA GLY A 118 12.28 -18.07 2.53
C GLY A 118 12.38 -16.72 1.80
N SER A 119 11.76 -16.64 0.64
CA SER A 119 11.59 -15.38 -0.10
C SER A 119 11.08 -14.28 0.84
N CYS A 120 11.42 -13.01 0.59
CA CYS A 120 10.86 -11.86 1.31
C CYS A 120 9.35 -11.66 1.03
N GLN A 121 8.67 -12.70 0.54
CA GLN A 121 7.26 -12.75 0.22
C GLN A 121 6.45 -13.02 1.50
N PRO A 122 5.42 -12.23 1.79
CA PRO A 122 4.42 -12.61 2.78
C PRO A 122 3.74 -13.93 2.39
N ARG A 123 3.57 -14.81 3.37
CA ARG A 123 2.79 -16.04 3.23
C ARG A 123 1.35 -15.81 2.75
N ALA A 124 0.80 -14.61 2.99
CA ALA A 124 -0.54 -14.21 2.57
C ALA A 124 -0.78 -14.32 1.05
N HIS A 125 0.24 -14.14 0.22
CA HIS A 125 0.13 -14.23 -1.25
C HIS A 125 0.22 -15.67 -1.78
N GLY A 126 0.55 -16.66 -0.93
CA GLY A 126 0.62 -18.07 -1.30
C GLY A 126 -0.73 -18.80 -1.33
N VAL A 127 -1.83 -18.12 -0.96
CA VAL A 127 -3.13 -18.77 -0.73
C VAL A 127 -3.98 -18.85 -2.01
N ALA A 128 -3.63 -18.10 -3.05
CA ALA A 128 -4.36 -18.06 -4.31
C ALA A 128 -3.42 -18.31 -5.51
N GLY A 129 -3.89 -19.04 -6.52
CA GLY A 129 -3.16 -19.22 -7.77
C GLY A 129 -3.01 -17.89 -8.52
N ALA A 130 -2.00 -17.77 -9.40
CA ALA A 130 -1.63 -16.52 -10.06
C ALA A 130 -2.79 -15.73 -10.72
N ARG A 131 -3.78 -16.44 -11.29
CA ARG A 131 -4.98 -15.80 -11.88
C ARG A 131 -5.92 -15.24 -10.82
N ALA A 132 -6.15 -15.98 -9.74
CA ALA A 132 -7.00 -15.53 -8.63
C ALA A 132 -6.38 -14.33 -7.91
N SER A 133 -5.06 -14.32 -7.70
CA SER A 133 -4.35 -13.14 -7.16
C SER A 133 -4.48 -11.93 -8.09
N ALA A 134 -4.45 -12.13 -9.41
CA ALA A 134 -4.65 -11.04 -10.35
C ALA A 134 -6.04 -10.41 -10.29
N VAL A 135 -7.08 -11.23 -10.09
CA VAL A 135 -8.45 -10.74 -9.86
C VAL A 135 -8.54 -10.00 -8.53
N LEU A 136 -7.96 -10.56 -7.46
CA LEU A 136 -7.92 -9.92 -6.15
C LEU A 136 -7.31 -8.52 -6.21
N TYR A 137 -6.11 -8.37 -6.78
CA TYR A 137 -5.46 -7.06 -6.84
C TYR A 137 -6.20 -6.05 -7.72
N ALA A 138 -6.91 -6.49 -8.75
CA ALA A 138 -7.78 -5.61 -9.53
C ALA A 138 -8.93 -5.06 -8.69
N GLY A 139 -9.66 -5.94 -7.97
CA GLY A 139 -10.73 -5.52 -7.07
C GLY A 139 -10.23 -4.65 -5.91
N LEU A 140 -9.06 -4.96 -5.35
CA LEU A 140 -8.43 -4.13 -4.33
C LEU A 140 -8.05 -2.74 -4.85
N ALA A 141 -7.57 -2.63 -6.10
CA ALA A 141 -7.23 -1.33 -6.69
C ALA A 141 -8.48 -0.43 -6.80
N GLU A 142 -9.62 -0.99 -7.20
CA GLU A 142 -10.90 -0.27 -7.24
C GLU A 142 -11.34 0.18 -5.84
N ALA A 143 -11.35 -0.74 -4.87
CA ALA A 143 -11.72 -0.44 -3.50
C ALA A 143 -10.79 0.61 -2.86
N TYR A 144 -9.49 0.54 -3.11
CA TYR A 144 -8.52 1.53 -2.64
C TYR A 144 -8.70 2.89 -3.33
N GLY A 145 -9.11 2.92 -4.59
CA GLY A 145 -9.47 4.16 -5.28
C GLY A 145 -10.65 4.87 -4.61
N LEU A 146 -11.70 4.12 -4.27
CA LEU A 146 -12.87 4.63 -3.56
C LEU A 146 -12.52 5.09 -2.14
N ALA A 147 -11.82 4.26 -1.36
CA ALA A 147 -11.36 4.63 -0.02
C ALA A 147 -10.41 5.84 -0.04
N GLY A 148 -9.55 5.95 -1.05
CA GLY A 148 -8.69 7.11 -1.25
C GLY A 148 -9.48 8.40 -1.51
N ALA A 149 -10.61 8.33 -2.21
CA ALA A 149 -11.49 9.49 -2.39
C ALA A 149 -12.10 9.96 -1.06
N GLU A 150 -12.53 9.03 -0.22
CA GLU A 150 -13.06 9.33 1.13
C GLU A 150 -11.97 9.87 2.06
N LEU A 151 -10.77 9.29 2.02
CA LEU A 151 -9.60 9.80 2.77
C LEU A 151 -9.25 11.25 2.39
N ARG A 152 -9.26 11.60 1.10
CA ARG A 152 -9.04 12.98 0.66
C ARG A 152 -10.10 13.96 1.16
N ARG A 153 -11.32 13.47 1.43
CA ARG A 153 -12.41 14.26 2.04
C ARG A 153 -12.29 14.37 3.56
N GLY A 154 -11.34 13.67 4.18
CA GLY A 154 -11.24 13.56 5.64
C GLY A 154 -12.39 12.78 6.26
N ALA A 155 -13.00 11.86 5.51
CA ALA A 155 -14.08 11.02 6.01
C ALA A 155 -13.55 9.92 6.93
N GLU A 156 -14.25 9.69 8.04
CA GLU A 156 -13.96 8.59 8.97
C GLU A 156 -14.29 7.22 8.34
N PRO A 157 -13.57 6.15 8.72
CA PRO A 157 -13.87 4.79 8.34
C PRO A 157 -15.34 4.42 8.54
N SER A 158 -16.02 4.09 7.46
CA SER A 158 -17.46 3.81 7.50
C SER A 158 -17.86 2.73 6.48
N PRO A 159 -18.98 2.02 6.73
CA PRO A 159 -19.56 1.12 5.73
C PRO A 159 -19.93 1.88 4.46
N GLY A 160 -19.85 1.21 3.32
CA GLY A 160 -20.19 1.79 2.02
C GLY A 160 -19.56 1.02 0.86
N GLU A 161 -19.67 1.59 -0.34
CA GLU A 161 -19.22 0.96 -1.59
C GLU A 161 -17.75 0.51 -1.55
N ALA A 162 -16.87 1.34 -0.97
CA ALA A 162 -15.45 1.01 -0.82
C ALA A 162 -15.24 -0.27 0.02
N LEU A 163 -15.95 -0.39 1.15
CA LEU A 163 -15.87 -1.56 2.02
C LEU A 163 -16.51 -2.79 1.37
N ASP A 164 -17.66 -2.62 0.72
CA ASP A 164 -18.36 -3.71 0.06
C ASP A 164 -17.55 -4.27 -1.11
N GLY A 165 -16.93 -3.41 -1.93
CA GLY A 165 -16.01 -3.83 -2.99
C GLY A 165 -14.75 -4.51 -2.45
N PHE A 166 -14.20 -4.01 -1.33
CA PHE A 166 -13.08 -4.65 -0.65
C PHE A 166 -13.42 -6.07 -0.19
N VAL A 167 -14.56 -6.25 0.48
CA VAL A 167 -15.01 -7.57 0.96
C VAL A 167 -15.35 -8.49 -0.20
N ASP A 168 -16.01 -8.00 -1.25
CA ASP A 168 -16.36 -8.77 -2.44
C ASP A 168 -15.11 -9.30 -3.17
N ALA A 169 -14.06 -8.47 -3.30
CA ALA A 169 -12.79 -8.91 -3.89
C ALA A 169 -12.19 -10.13 -3.16
N TYR A 170 -12.23 -10.13 -1.83
CA TYR A 170 -11.80 -11.29 -1.03
C TYR A 170 -12.78 -12.46 -1.12
N ALA A 171 -14.09 -12.21 -1.04
CA ALA A 171 -15.12 -13.25 -1.09
C ALA A 171 -15.04 -14.02 -2.41
N SER A 172 -15.01 -13.29 -3.53
CA SER A 172 -14.87 -13.84 -4.88
C SER A 172 -13.57 -14.65 -5.04
N THR A 173 -12.45 -14.14 -4.52
CA THR A 173 -11.15 -14.83 -4.60
C THR A 173 -11.13 -16.13 -3.78
N TYR A 174 -11.81 -16.15 -2.63
CA TYR A 174 -11.90 -17.33 -1.76
C TYR A 174 -13.06 -18.27 -2.11
N GLY A 175 -13.86 -17.95 -3.13
CA GLY A 175 -15.07 -18.73 -3.47
C GLY A 175 -16.11 -18.74 -2.35
N ALA A 176 -16.11 -17.69 -1.53
CA ALA A 176 -17.01 -17.51 -0.40
C ALA A 176 -18.12 -16.50 -0.74
N ARG A 177 -19.18 -16.51 0.07
CA ARG A 177 -20.21 -15.46 0.02
C ARG A 177 -19.91 -14.40 1.07
N ASP A 178 -20.14 -13.14 0.72
CA ASP A 178 -20.15 -12.07 1.69
C ASP A 178 -21.28 -12.29 2.71
N THR A 179 -20.89 -12.57 3.94
CA THR A 179 -21.78 -12.81 5.07
C THR A 179 -21.17 -12.18 6.31
N PRO A 180 -21.95 -11.87 7.36
CA PRO A 180 -21.41 -11.34 8.61
C PRO A 180 -20.32 -12.24 9.22
N ARG A 181 -20.49 -13.57 9.12
CA ARG A 181 -19.47 -14.55 9.53
C ARG A 181 -18.19 -14.42 8.70
N PHE A 182 -18.32 -14.29 7.38
CA PHE A 182 -17.18 -14.09 6.50
C PHE A 182 -16.43 -12.80 6.82
N ARG A 183 -17.14 -11.67 6.97
CA ARG A 183 -16.56 -10.38 7.35
C ARG A 183 -15.79 -10.44 8.69
N HIS A 184 -16.32 -11.14 9.69
CA HIS A 184 -15.63 -11.36 10.97
C HIS A 184 -14.33 -12.16 10.81
N VAL A 185 -14.38 -13.26 10.05
CA VAL A 185 -13.19 -14.09 9.78
C VAL A 185 -12.15 -13.32 8.97
N LEU A 186 -12.59 -12.54 7.98
CA LEU A 186 -11.73 -11.70 7.15
C LEU A 186 -11.02 -10.65 8.00
N ALA A 187 -11.73 -9.95 8.88
CA ALA A 187 -11.15 -8.95 9.78
C ALA A 187 -10.02 -9.53 10.63
N GLY A 188 -10.26 -10.67 11.29
CA GLY A 188 -9.24 -11.33 12.11
C GLY A 188 -8.02 -11.81 11.31
N ARG A 189 -8.24 -12.23 10.06
CA ARG A 189 -7.15 -12.65 9.15
C ARG A 189 -6.28 -11.47 8.72
N LEU A 190 -6.90 -10.39 8.28
CA LEU A 190 -6.18 -9.21 7.79
C LEU A 190 -5.44 -8.47 8.91
N ALA A 191 -5.97 -8.48 10.13
CA ALA A 191 -5.27 -7.93 11.30
C ALA A 191 -3.92 -8.62 11.61
N GLY A 192 -3.73 -9.86 11.15
CA GLY A 192 -2.49 -10.63 11.34
C GLY A 192 -1.51 -10.57 10.18
N ASP A 193 -1.84 -9.91 9.06
CA ASP A 193 -0.97 -9.86 7.88
C ASP A 193 0.22 -8.92 8.11
N PRO A 194 1.46 -9.30 7.71
CA PRO A 194 2.62 -8.43 7.84
C PRO A 194 2.42 -7.15 7.02
N ARG A 195 2.24 -6.02 7.70
CA ARG A 195 2.08 -4.74 7.02
C ARG A 195 3.44 -4.13 6.70
N ILE A 196 3.57 -3.56 5.51
CA ILE A 196 4.72 -2.72 5.15
C ILE A 196 4.42 -1.25 5.46
N ASP A 197 3.91 -0.96 6.66
CA ASP A 197 3.44 0.39 7.05
C ASP A 197 4.48 1.45 6.74
N ARG A 198 5.75 1.15 7.08
CA ARG A 198 6.86 2.07 6.85
C ARG A 198 7.08 2.40 5.37
N TYR A 199 6.83 1.47 4.46
CA TYR A 199 6.92 1.74 3.02
C TYR A 199 5.84 2.72 2.59
N TRP A 200 4.61 2.52 3.06
CA TRP A 200 3.47 3.36 2.72
C TRP A 200 3.55 4.75 3.33
N GLU A 201 4.03 4.89 4.57
CA GLU A 201 4.34 6.19 5.19
C GLU A 201 5.34 7.00 4.36
N LEU A 202 6.44 6.36 3.96
CA LEU A 202 7.47 7.00 3.13
C LEU A 202 6.93 7.31 1.73
N THR A 203 6.06 6.46 1.19
CA THR A 203 5.39 6.67 -0.10
C THR A 203 4.50 7.90 -0.03
N ALA A 204 3.65 8.02 0.99
CA ALA A 204 2.80 9.18 1.23
C ALA A 204 3.63 10.47 1.29
N GLU A 205 4.74 10.48 2.04
CA GLU A 205 5.64 11.65 2.11
C GLU A 205 6.22 12.02 0.73
N VAL A 206 6.59 11.04 -0.09
CA VAL A 206 7.12 11.28 -1.45
C VAL A 206 6.07 11.94 -2.36
N ILE A 207 4.84 11.43 -2.36
CA ILE A 207 3.81 11.84 -3.33
C ILE A 207 2.97 13.04 -2.87
N SER A 208 2.99 13.37 -1.58
CA SER A 208 2.14 14.44 -1.03
C SER A 208 2.59 15.83 -1.44
N ALA A 209 1.61 16.67 -1.78
CA ALA A 209 1.82 18.08 -2.07
C ALA A 209 2.19 18.88 -0.80
N PRO A 210 2.88 20.03 -0.93
CA PRO A 210 3.20 20.88 0.21
C PRO A 210 1.95 21.48 0.86
N GLY A 211 1.87 21.44 2.19
CA GLY A 211 0.81 22.10 2.97
C GLY A 211 -0.57 21.47 2.86
N GLY A 212 -0.71 20.38 2.08
CA GLY A 212 -1.94 19.60 1.99
C GLY A 212 -1.94 18.40 2.95
N PRO A 213 -3.10 17.75 3.13
CA PRO A 213 -3.16 16.44 3.79
C PRO A 213 -2.30 15.42 3.02
N PRO A 214 -1.79 14.37 3.69
CA PRO A 214 -1.08 13.30 3.02
C PRO A 214 -1.93 12.66 1.93
N GLU A 215 -1.36 12.46 0.74
CA GLU A 215 -2.05 11.77 -0.35
C GLU A 215 -2.26 10.30 0.03
N PRO A 216 -3.47 9.74 -0.17
CA PRO A 216 -3.73 8.35 0.15
C PRO A 216 -2.84 7.39 -0.62
N THR A 217 -2.37 6.37 0.10
CA THR A 217 -1.63 5.24 -0.45
C THR A 217 -2.48 3.96 -0.35
N PRO A 218 -2.13 2.89 -1.08
CA PRO A 218 -2.75 1.58 -0.88
C PRO A 218 -2.70 1.12 0.59
N GLY A 219 -1.64 1.43 1.33
CA GLY A 219 -1.54 1.12 2.76
C GLY A 219 -2.56 1.87 3.61
N SER A 220 -2.66 3.19 3.47
CA SER A 220 -3.63 3.98 4.24
C SER A 220 -5.08 3.67 3.85
N ALA A 221 -5.34 3.37 2.57
CA ALA A 221 -6.64 2.92 2.10
C ALA A 221 -7.01 1.55 2.70
N HIS A 222 -6.04 0.63 2.77
CA HIS A 222 -6.23 -0.66 3.43
C HIS A 222 -6.55 -0.50 4.92
N ASP A 223 -5.82 0.34 5.64
CA ASP A 223 -6.07 0.61 7.06
C ASP A 223 -7.45 1.23 7.30
N TRP A 224 -7.87 2.17 6.44
CA TRP A 224 -9.21 2.77 6.49
C TRP A 224 -10.31 1.71 6.30
N LEU A 225 -10.15 0.83 5.31
CA LEU A 225 -11.10 -0.25 5.04
C LEU A 225 -11.12 -1.30 6.15
N LEU A 226 -9.97 -1.62 6.74
CA LEU A 226 -9.87 -2.55 7.87
C LEU A 226 -10.56 -1.99 9.11
N ALA A 227 -10.41 -0.69 9.38
CA ALA A 227 -11.12 -0.01 10.46
C ALA A 227 -12.64 -0.01 10.24
N ALA A 228 -13.09 0.27 9.01
CA ALA A 228 -14.51 0.21 8.65
C ALA A 228 -15.09 -1.20 8.81
N LEU A 229 -14.33 -2.23 8.41
CA LEU A 229 -14.69 -3.64 8.57
C LEU A 229 -14.79 -4.03 10.07
N ALA A 230 -13.81 -3.64 10.87
CA ALA A 230 -13.78 -3.92 12.31
C ALA A 230 -14.98 -3.29 13.03
N ALA A 231 -15.27 -2.01 12.77
CA ALA A 231 -16.42 -1.31 13.34
C ALA A 231 -17.75 -1.98 12.97
N GLN A 232 -17.91 -2.43 11.72
CA GLN A 232 -19.12 -3.15 11.30
C GLN A 232 -19.28 -4.48 12.04
N VAL A 233 -18.19 -5.23 12.22
CA VAL A 233 -18.20 -6.53 12.92
C VAL A 233 -18.54 -6.37 14.40
N GLU A 234 -18.06 -5.32 15.06
CA GLU A 234 -18.38 -5.00 16.46
C GLU A 234 -19.86 -4.65 16.65
N VAL A 235 -20.45 -3.86 15.75
CA VAL A 235 -21.89 -3.52 15.79
C VAL A 235 -22.76 -4.76 15.66
N VAL A 236 -22.40 -5.72 14.80
CA VAL A 236 -23.14 -6.97 14.63
C VAL A 236 -23.03 -7.87 15.88
N ALA A 237 -21.85 -7.95 16.49
CA ALA A 237 -21.65 -8.69 17.74
C ALA A 237 -22.48 -8.09 18.90
N GLY A 238 -22.53 -6.76 19.00
CA GLY A 238 -23.34 -6.05 20.00
C GLY A 238 -24.84 -6.26 19.83
N ARG A 239 -25.35 -6.37 18.59
CA ARG A 239 -26.77 -6.66 18.31
C ARG A 239 -27.15 -8.13 18.53
N GLY A 240 -26.20 -9.07 18.41
CA GLY A 240 -26.39 -10.50 18.65
C GLY A 240 -26.42 -10.91 20.14
N GLY A 241 -25.86 -10.08 21.04
CA GLY A 241 -25.82 -10.34 22.49
C GLY A 241 -27.13 -10.05 23.25
N GLY A 242 -28.13 -9.44 22.60
CA GLY A 242 -29.35 -8.94 23.26
C GLY A 242 -30.52 -9.92 23.41
N ARG A 243 -30.33 -11.22 23.13
CA ARG A 243 -31.41 -12.23 23.27
C ARG A 243 -30.95 -13.47 24.03
N ARG A 244 -30.67 -13.32 25.33
CA ARG A 244 -30.82 -14.42 26.30
C ARG A 244 -32.20 -14.29 26.94
N GLY A 245 -33.17 -15.04 26.42
CA GLY A 245 -34.40 -15.32 27.15
C GLY A 245 -34.10 -16.10 28.42
N PRO A 246 -34.99 -16.09 29.43
CA PRO A 246 -34.72 -16.71 30.72
C PRO A 246 -34.54 -18.22 30.52
N VAL A 247 -33.43 -18.74 31.04
CA VAL A 247 -33.19 -20.17 31.18
C VAL A 247 -34.18 -20.66 32.25
N GLY A 248 -35.25 -21.31 31.80
CA GLY A 248 -36.08 -22.13 32.67
C GLY A 248 -35.28 -23.38 33.04
N GLU A 249 -34.87 -23.45 34.30
CA GLU A 249 -34.45 -24.68 34.95
C GLU A 249 -35.55 -25.73 34.86
N ALA A 250 -35.22 -26.92 34.38
CA ALA A 250 -35.88 -28.16 34.77
C ALA A 250 -34.82 -29.28 34.83
N PRO A 251 -34.70 -30.00 35.95
CA PRO A 251 -33.71 -31.04 36.11
C PRO A 251 -34.20 -32.35 35.47
N VAL A 252 -33.37 -32.97 34.61
CA VAL A 252 -33.59 -34.37 34.22
C VAL A 252 -32.74 -35.23 35.13
N SER A 253 -33.46 -35.92 36.03
CA SER A 253 -32.97 -36.96 36.92
C SER A 253 -32.50 -38.18 36.12
N VAL A 254 -31.31 -38.66 36.44
CA VAL A 254 -30.77 -39.96 36.03
C VAL A 254 -31.26 -41.03 37.02
N ALA A 255 -31.76 -42.17 36.52
CA ALA A 255 -31.62 -43.48 37.17
C ALA A 255 -32.02 -44.64 36.22
N PRO A 256 -31.50 -45.87 36.46
CA PRO A 256 -31.15 -46.81 35.39
C PRO A 256 -32.00 -48.09 35.36
N ALA A 257 -31.94 -48.81 34.23
CA ALA A 257 -31.90 -50.27 34.10
C ALA A 257 -31.47 -50.64 32.68
#